data_AF-A0A442RQE5-F1
#
_entry.id   AF-A0A442RQE5-F1
#
_cell.length_a   1.000
_cell.length_b   1.000
_cell.length_c   1.000
_cell.angle_alpha   90.00
_cell.angle_beta   90.00
_cell.angle_gamma   90.00
#
_symmetry.space_group_name_H-M   'P 1'
#
loop_
_entity.id
_entity.type
_entity.pdbx_description
1 polymer ?
#
loop_
_entity_poly.entity_id
_entity_poly.type
_entity_poly.pdbx_seq_one_letter_code
_entity_poly.pdbx_strand_id
1 'polypeptide(L)'
;MALHLSADAPVPARAVPQKYLFGPVADFLMLGGSAFLILPVLFFVPLKYEGFVGATMLLMAHLINHPHFAHSYQLFYRNFGRKVRGDGYDKNLQVRYIFAGIVVPLIMGGFFAYG
;
A
#
# COMPACT_ATOMS: atom_id res chain seq x y z
N MET A 1 -27.20 -21.44 22.80
CA MET A 1 -27.26 -22.15 21.51
C MET A 1 -25.88 -22.07 20.88
N ALA A 2 -25.03 -23.08 21.14
CA ALA A 2 -23.65 -23.12 20.69
C ALA A 2 -23.61 -23.58 19.22
N LEU A 3 -23.02 -22.75 18.35
CA LEU A 3 -22.94 -22.99 16.92
C LEU A 3 -21.77 -23.96 16.66
N HIS A 4 -22.09 -25.25 16.57
CA HIS A 4 -21.14 -26.30 16.18
C HIS A 4 -20.77 -26.09 14.70
N LEU A 5 -19.63 -25.45 14.45
CA LEU A 5 -18.98 -25.43 13.14
C LEU A 5 -18.37 -26.83 12.93
N SER A 6 -19.11 -27.70 12.25
CA SER A 6 -18.65 -29.04 11.88
C SER A 6 -17.47 -28.94 10.91
N ALA A 7 -16.34 -29.57 11.26
CA ALA A 7 -15.07 -29.48 10.53
C ALA A 7 -15.01 -30.33 9.24
N ASP A 8 -16.10 -31.03 8.88
CA ASP A 8 -16.14 -32.00 7.76
C ASP A 8 -16.86 -31.48 6.50
N ALA A 9 -17.03 -30.17 6.33
CA ALA A 9 -17.53 -29.64 5.06
C ALA A 9 -16.44 -29.79 3.98
N PRO A 10 -16.71 -30.47 2.84
CA PRO A 10 -15.75 -30.54 1.74
C PRO A 10 -15.40 -29.12 1.28
N VAL A 11 -14.11 -28.79 1.32
CA VAL A 11 -13.60 -27.49 0.88
C VAL A 11 -13.93 -27.36 -0.61
N PRO A 12 -14.82 -26.43 -1.02
CA PRO A 12 -15.12 -26.24 -2.43
C PRO A 12 -13.81 -25.94 -3.17
N ALA A 13 -13.62 -26.54 -4.35
CA ALA A 13 -12.48 -26.29 -5.21
C ALA A 13 -12.27 -24.77 -5.28
N ARG A 14 -11.12 -24.31 -4.78
CA ARG A 14 -10.84 -22.89 -4.54
C ARG A 14 -10.91 -22.19 -5.90
N ALA A 15 -12.00 -21.47 -6.15
CA ALA A 15 -12.11 -20.62 -7.33
C ALA A 15 -10.85 -19.76 -7.40
N VAL A 16 -10.20 -19.69 -8.58
CA VAL A 16 -9.01 -18.88 -8.76
C VAL A 16 -9.35 -17.48 -8.25
N PRO A 17 -8.69 -17.00 -7.19
CA PRO A 17 -9.13 -15.78 -6.54
C PRO A 17 -9.02 -14.63 -7.53
N GLN A 18 -10.14 -13.96 -7.78
CA GLN A 18 -10.18 -12.76 -8.59
C GLN A 18 -9.23 -11.73 -7.97
N LYS A 19 -8.20 -11.34 -8.72
CA LYS A 19 -7.12 -10.45 -8.24
C LYS A 19 -7.46 -8.96 -8.36
N TYR A 20 -8.67 -8.62 -8.78
CA TYR A 20 -9.12 -7.25 -9.03
C TYR A 20 -10.49 -7.01 -8.40
N LEU A 21 -10.72 -5.77 -7.98
CA LEU A 21 -11.95 -5.29 -7.35
C LEU A 21 -12.98 -4.86 -8.40
N PHE A 22 -12.59 -4.03 -9.36
CA PHE A 22 -13.48 -3.55 -10.43
C PHE A 22 -13.10 -4.14 -11.79
N GLY A 23 -11.81 -4.20 -12.07
CA GLY A 23 -11.28 -4.75 -13.31
C GLY A 23 -9.77 -4.56 -13.38
N PRO A 24 -9.03 -5.41 -14.11
CA PRO A 24 -7.56 -5.36 -14.09
C PRO A 24 -7.00 -4.01 -14.56
N VAL A 25 -7.64 -3.36 -15.55
CA VAL A 25 -7.23 -2.05 -16.07
C VAL A 25 -7.61 -0.93 -15.10
N ALA A 26 -8.85 -0.93 -14.60
CA ALA A 26 -9.33 0.08 -13.67
C ALA A 26 -8.51 0.08 -12.38
N ASP A 27 -8.30 -1.10 -11.80
CA ASP A 27 -7.49 -1.30 -10.60
C ASP A 27 -6.04 -0.85 -10.84
N PHE A 28 -5.42 -1.20 -11.97
CA PHE A 28 -4.07 -0.75 -12.31
C PHE A 28 -3.99 0.79 -12.38
N LEU A 29 -4.93 1.44 -13.06
CA LEU A 29 -4.95 2.90 -13.18
C LEU A 29 -5.18 3.59 -11.82
N MET A 30 -6.04 3.01 -10.98
CA MET A 30 -6.34 3.53 -9.63
C MET A 30 -5.22 3.28 -8.61
N LEU A 31 -4.45 2.20 -8.75
CA LEU A 31 -3.32 1.86 -7.88
C LEU A 31 -2.01 2.59 -8.26
N GLY A 32 -2.09 3.62 -9.11
CA GLY A 32 -0.96 4.47 -9.49
C GLY A 32 -0.54 4.38 -10.95
N GLY A 33 -1.10 3.44 -11.73
CA GLY A 33 -0.84 3.36 -13.17
C GLY A 33 -1.28 4.62 -13.94
N SER A 34 -2.23 5.39 -13.42
CA SER A 34 -2.61 6.70 -13.96
C SER A 34 -1.47 7.72 -13.97
N ALA A 35 -0.42 7.55 -13.16
CA ALA A 35 0.76 8.41 -13.16
C ALA A 35 1.47 8.46 -14.52
N PHE A 36 1.46 7.36 -15.28
CA PHE A 36 2.04 7.31 -16.64
C PHE A 36 1.32 8.24 -17.63
N LEU A 37 0.08 8.62 -17.35
CA LEU A 37 -0.68 9.57 -18.15
C LEU A 37 -0.60 10.98 -17.58
N ILE A 38 -0.71 11.12 -16.25
CA ILE A 38 -0.73 12.40 -15.57
C ILE A 38 0.64 13.11 -15.64
N LEU A 39 1.74 12.41 -15.42
CA LEU A 39 3.08 13.02 -15.38
C LEU A 39 3.49 13.66 -16.72
N PRO A 40 3.34 13.01 -17.89
CA PRO A 40 3.60 13.66 -19.17
C PRO A 40 2.74 14.91 -19.37
N VAL A 41 1.46 14.86 -19.00
CA VAL A 41 0.56 16.04 -19.09
C VAL A 41 1.07 17.19 -18.22
N LEU A 42 1.50 16.90 -16.99
CA LEU A 42 2.08 17.90 -16.09
C LEU A 42 3.36 18.53 -16.65
N PHE A 43 4.15 17.81 -17.45
CA PHE A 43 5.37 18.35 -18.07
C PHE A 43 5.08 19.47 -19.07
N PHE A 44 3.89 19.49 -19.67
CA PHE A 44 3.46 20.56 -20.58
C PHE A 44 2.74 21.72 -19.86
N VAL A 45 2.51 21.62 -18.55
CA VAL A 45 1.90 22.71 -17.78
C VAL A 45 2.92 23.84 -17.57
N PRO A 46 2.60 25.10 -17.94
CA PRO A 46 3.52 26.21 -17.72
C PRO A 46 3.89 26.39 -16.24
N LEU A 47 5.18 26.61 -15.96
CA LEU A 47 5.73 26.76 -14.61
C LEU A 47 5.07 27.86 -13.78
N LYS A 48 4.48 28.89 -14.41
CA LYS A 48 3.70 29.92 -13.69
C LYS A 48 2.52 29.35 -12.87
N TYR A 49 2.08 28.13 -13.17
CA TYR A 49 1.02 27.42 -12.44
C TYR A 49 1.56 26.41 -11.41
N GLU A 50 2.87 26.28 -11.25
CA GLU A 50 3.48 25.30 -10.34
C GLU A 50 2.90 25.38 -8.92
N GLY A 51 2.80 26.59 -8.37
CA GLY A 51 2.23 26.79 -7.03
C GLY A 51 0.77 26.33 -6.92
N PHE A 52 -0.05 26.58 -7.94
CA PHE A 52 -1.45 26.15 -7.95
C PHE A 52 -1.57 24.63 -8.07
N VAL A 53 -0.78 24.02 -8.95
CA VAL A 53 -0.73 22.56 -9.13
C VAL A 53 -0.25 21.90 -7.83
N GLY A 54 0.84 22.39 -7.24
CA GLY A 54 1.38 21.90 -5.98
C GLY A 54 0.39 22.00 -4.83
N ALA A 55 -0.28 23.14 -4.67
CA ALA A 55 -1.31 23.33 -3.65
C ALA A 55 -2.50 22.38 -3.86
N THR A 56 -2.93 22.19 -5.10
CA THR A 56 -4.03 21.26 -5.43
C THR A 56 -3.64 19.81 -5.11
N MET A 57 -2.44 19.38 -5.50
CA MET A 57 -1.95 18.03 -5.20
C MET A 57 -1.78 17.81 -3.70
N LEU A 58 -1.29 18.82 -2.96
CA LEU A 58 -1.19 18.76 -1.50
C LEU A 58 -2.58 18.62 -0.86
N LEU A 59 -3.55 19.41 -1.31
CA LEU A 59 -4.92 19.33 -0.82
C LEU A 59 -5.54 17.95 -1.08
N MET A 60 -5.37 17.42 -2.30
CA MET A 60 -5.83 16.08 -2.64
C MET A 60 -5.15 15.00 -1.80
N ALA A 61 -3.84 15.09 -1.59
CA ALA A 61 -3.12 14.19 -0.72
C ALA A 61 -3.63 14.27 0.73
N HIS A 62 -3.95 15.46 1.21
CA HIS A 62 -4.47 15.64 2.57
C HIS A 62 -5.90 15.09 2.72
N LEU A 63 -6.77 15.30 1.74
CA LEU A 63 -8.18 14.87 1.86
C LEU A 63 -8.36 13.37 1.57
N ILE A 64 -7.63 12.83 0.59
CA ILE A 64 -7.82 11.46 0.13
C ILE A 64 -6.82 10.52 0.79
N ASN A 65 -5.53 10.85 0.73
CA ASN A 65 -4.48 9.94 1.17
C ASN A 65 -4.29 9.95 2.69
N HIS A 66 -4.40 11.12 3.34
CA HIS A 66 -4.15 11.23 4.77
C HIS A 66 -5.09 10.37 5.63
N PRO A 67 -6.42 10.37 5.43
CA PRO A 67 -7.31 9.52 6.23
C PRO A 67 -7.04 8.04 6.01
N HIS A 68 -6.76 7.65 4.76
CA HIS A 68 -6.37 6.28 4.43
C HIS A 68 -5.12 5.87 5.20
N PHE A 69 -4.06 6.69 5.14
CA PHE A 69 -2.79 6.43 5.81
C PHE A 69 -2.90 6.45 7.34
N ALA A 70 -3.65 7.39 7.90
CA ALA A 70 -3.83 7.49 9.35
C ALA A 70 -4.40 6.20 9.96
N HIS A 71 -5.28 5.51 9.24
CA HIS A 71 -5.92 4.27 9.71
C HIS A 71 -5.20 3.00 9.23
N SER A 72 -4.80 2.93 7.95
CA SER A 72 -4.23 1.71 7.38
C SER A 72 -2.85 1.37 7.95
N TYR A 73 -2.02 2.38 8.22
CA TYR A 73 -0.70 2.15 8.82
C TYR A 73 -0.79 1.61 10.24
N GLN A 74 -1.79 2.02 11.03
CA GLN A 74 -1.99 1.45 12.36
C GLN A 74 -2.24 -0.06 12.29
N LEU A 75 -3.05 -0.51 11.33
CA LEU A 75 -3.31 -1.94 11.10
C LEU A 75 -2.07 -2.67 10.55
N PHE A 76 -1.35 -2.06 9.60
CA PHE A 76 -0.15 -2.65 9.03
C PHE A 76 0.97 -2.77 10.06
N TYR A 77 1.24 -1.75 10.88
CA TYR A 77 2.30 -1.81 11.88
C TYR A 77 1.88 -2.47 13.20
N ARG A 78 0.60 -2.80 13.38
CA ARG A 78 0.16 -3.56 14.55
C ARG A 78 0.96 -4.86 14.67
N ASN A 79 1.48 -5.12 15.86
CA ASN A 79 2.32 -6.29 16.18
C ASN A 79 3.58 -6.40 15.30
N PHE A 80 4.17 -5.28 14.87
CA PHE A 80 5.37 -5.26 14.03
C PHE A 80 6.48 -6.20 14.53
N GLY A 81 6.77 -6.17 15.84
CA GLY A 81 7.80 -7.04 16.43
C GLY A 81 7.53 -8.54 16.23
N ARG A 82 6.27 -8.98 16.33
CA ARG A 82 5.88 -10.37 16.05
C ARG A 82 6.00 -10.70 14.57
N LYS A 83 5.66 -9.76 13.68
CA LYS A 83 5.79 -9.93 12.23
C LYS A 83 7.25 -10.06 11.80
N VAL A 84 8.15 -9.29 12.41
CA VAL A 84 9.60 -9.38 12.18
C VAL A 84 10.21 -10.65 12.75
N ARG A 85 9.71 -11.17 13.87
CA ARG A 85 10.14 -12.46 14.46
C ARG A 85 9.57 -13.68 13.74
N GLY A 86 8.48 -13.50 12.98
CA GLY A 86 7.77 -14.60 12.32
C GLY A 86 6.81 -15.37 13.23
N ASP A 87 6.44 -14.79 14.39
CA ASP A 87 5.67 -15.45 15.44
C ASP A 87 4.19 -15.63 15.04
N GLY A 88 3.91 -16.74 14.34
CA GLY A 88 2.59 -17.08 13.80
C GLY A 88 2.24 -16.39 12.49
N TYR A 89 3.25 -15.88 11.77
CA TYR A 89 3.09 -15.24 10.46
C TYR A 89 3.91 -15.96 9.38
N ASP A 90 3.44 -15.90 8.14
CA ASP A 90 4.13 -16.48 6.99
C ASP A 90 5.52 -15.85 6.76
N LYS A 91 6.50 -16.64 6.33
CA LYS A 91 7.88 -16.19 6.09
C LYS A 91 7.98 -15.09 5.02
N ASN A 92 7.14 -15.14 3.98
CA ASN A 92 7.11 -14.10 2.95
C ASN A 92 6.67 -12.77 3.55
N LEU A 93 5.68 -12.79 4.45
CA LEU A 93 5.24 -11.60 5.17
C LEU A 93 6.36 -11.06 6.06
N GLN A 94 7.04 -11.93 6.81
CA GLN A 94 8.16 -11.54 7.66
C GLN A 94 9.26 -10.83 6.87
N VAL A 95 9.70 -11.41 5.74
CA VAL A 95 10.73 -10.82 4.87
C VAL A 95 10.31 -9.44 4.36
N ARG A 96 9.06 -9.31 3.87
CA ARG A 96 8.54 -8.01 3.40
C ARG A 96 8.56 -6.95 4.49
N TYR A 97 8.22 -7.32 5.73
CA TYR A 97 8.19 -6.40 6.86
C TYR A 97 9.59 -6.02 7.35
N ILE A 98 10.55 -6.94 7.33
CA ILE A 98 11.96 -6.63 7.61
C ILE A 98 12.50 -5.68 6.54
N PHE A 99 12.27 -6.00 5.27
CA PHE A 99 12.79 -5.20 4.16
C PHE A 99 12.18 -3.78 4.16
N ALA A 100 10.86 -3.67 4.13
CA ALA A 100 10.17 -2.39 4.06
C ALA A 100 10.24 -1.59 5.38
N GLY A 101 10.23 -2.26 6.53
CA GLY A 101 10.17 -1.61 7.84
C GLY A 101 11.51 -1.33 8.50
N ILE A 102 12.60 -1.96 8.03
CA ILE A 102 13.94 -1.80 8.62
C ILE A 102 14.96 -1.46 7.53
N VAL A 103 15.12 -2.33 6.53
CA VAL A 103 16.20 -2.19 5.54
C VAL A 103 16.05 -0.90 4.74
N VAL A 104 14.85 -0.63 4.18
CA VAL A 104 14.61 0.58 3.38
C VAL A 104 14.82 1.87 4.21
N PRO A 105 14.23 2.03 5.41
CA PRO A 105 14.49 3.21 6.25
C PRO A 105 15.97 3.40 6.61
N LEU A 106 16.71 2.32 6.90
CA LEU A 106 18.15 2.42 7.20
C LEU A 106 18.96 2.85 5.99
N ILE A 107 18.66 2.33 4.80
CA ILE A 107 19.29 2.76 3.55
C ILE A 107 18.97 4.24 3.28
N MET A 108 17.71 4.65 3.44
CA MET A 108 17.32 6.04 3.25
C MET A 108 17.99 6.97 4.27
N GLY A 109 18.05 6.57 5.54
CA GLY A 109 18.74 7.33 6.58
C GLY A 109 20.24 7.45 6.30
N GLY A 110 20.88 6.36 5.85
CA GLY A 110 22.27 6.38 5.41
C GLY A 110 22.49 7.27 4.20
N PHE A 111 21.60 7.22 3.21
CA PHE A 111 21.63 8.10 2.05
C PHE A 111 21.53 9.58 2.46
N PHE A 112 20.53 9.97 3.25
CA PHE A 112 20.41 11.37 3.66
C PHE A 112 21.50 11.86 4.61
N ALA A 113 22.17 10.95 5.33
CA ALA A 113 23.26 11.31 6.24
C ALA A 113 24.61 11.48 5.52
N TYR A 114 24.84 10.78 4.41
CA TYR A 114 26.18 10.66 3.80
C TYR A 114 26.22 10.79 2.27
N GLY A 115 25.08 10.83 1.59
CA GLY A 115 24.94 10.99 0.14
C GLY A 115 24.43 12.36 -0.25
#